data_AF-A0A291Q477-F1
#
_entry.id   AF-A0A291Q477-F1
#
_cell.length_a   1.000
_cell.length_b   1.000
_cell.length_c   1.000
_cell.angle_alpha   90.00
_cell.angle_beta   90.00
_cell.angle_gamma   90.00
#
_symmetry.space_group_name_H-M   'P 1'
#
loop_
_entity.id
_entity.type
_entity.pdbx_description
1 polymer ?
#
loop_
_entity_poly.entity_id
_entity_poly.type
_entity_poly.pdbx_seq_one_letter_code
_entity_poly.pdbx_strand_id
1 'polypeptide(L)'
;MHEVFINYRTQGGKEVGYMCDAVLSARFGADSVFLAKKSLDPGRRYAEDIIQAVRRCHVLLALIDEHWLDAPDVRRPGRRALDNPQDWVRREIEAALGSGALIVPLFIGRRVEQLDPNRLPTSLSELAEHQYARVELHSKDEDLARLGDRLVRQVPELAKLDSQGRPDAPTESAPETSLRTDHQSGGIGQVGGSVGSFVNEAHGPLHTGSGDQYHGPRITGDGTNYISGDNSGEIRQRFGSRRPRRDDEQ
;
A
#
# COMPACT_ATOMS: atom_id res chain seq x y z
N MET A 1 11.66 8.41 18.65
CA MET A 1 12.88 8.44 17.83
C MET A 1 12.43 8.00 16.45
N HIS A 2 12.81 8.70 15.40
CA HIS A 2 12.35 8.35 14.05
C HIS A 2 13.40 7.42 13.44
N GLU A 3 12.93 6.32 12.88
CA GLU A 3 13.79 5.31 12.25
C GLU A 3 14.12 5.69 10.80
N VAL A 4 13.14 6.24 10.09
CA VAL A 4 13.24 6.69 8.71
C VAL A 4 13.06 8.19 8.62
N PHE A 5 14.02 8.88 7.99
CA PHE A 5 13.94 10.29 7.65
C PHE A 5 13.72 10.45 6.14
N ILE A 6 12.67 11.17 5.73
CA ILE A 6 12.35 11.43 4.32
C ILE A 6 12.79 12.85 3.97
N ASN A 7 13.85 12.93 3.17
CA ASN A 7 14.41 14.15 2.61
C ASN A 7 13.87 14.34 1.18
N TYR A 8 13.33 15.52 0.88
CA TYR A 8 12.73 15.79 -0.44
C TYR A 8 12.71 17.28 -0.77
N ARG A 9 12.70 17.59 -2.08
CA ARG A 9 12.39 18.95 -2.55
C ARG A 9 10.88 19.13 -2.68
N THR A 10 10.42 20.35 -2.41
CA THR A 10 8.98 20.67 -2.51
C THR A 10 8.47 20.59 -3.94
N GLN A 11 9.28 21.06 -4.89
CA GLN A 11 9.01 20.89 -6.30
C GLN A 11 9.39 19.44 -6.67
N GLY A 12 8.44 18.72 -7.26
CA GLY A 12 8.58 17.34 -7.75
C GLY A 12 8.60 16.23 -6.69
N GLY A 13 9.20 16.44 -5.52
CA GLY A 13 9.32 15.41 -4.49
C GLY A 13 8.17 15.32 -3.47
N LYS A 14 7.29 16.34 -3.39
CA LYS A 14 6.31 16.47 -2.30
C LYS A 14 5.29 15.35 -2.24
N GLU A 15 4.66 15.03 -3.37
CA GLU A 15 3.60 14.01 -3.42
C GLU A 15 4.16 12.63 -3.06
N VAL A 16 5.31 12.28 -3.64
CA VAL A 16 6.02 11.03 -3.33
C VAL A 16 6.47 10.97 -1.88
N GLY A 17 6.90 12.10 -1.31
CA GLY A 17 7.23 12.19 0.12
C GLY A 17 6.05 11.81 1.02
N TYR A 18 4.84 12.30 0.74
CA TYR A 18 3.64 11.91 1.50
C TYR A 18 3.22 10.47 1.27
N MET A 19 3.38 9.94 0.05
CA MET A 19 3.10 8.53 -0.23
C MET A 19 4.06 7.62 0.55
N CYS A 20 5.36 7.95 0.57
CA CYS A 20 6.34 7.24 1.37
C CYS A 20 6.02 7.33 2.87
N ASP A 21 5.68 8.53 3.38
CA ASP A 21 5.26 8.76 4.77
C ASP A 21 4.09 7.84 5.13
N ALA A 22 3.04 7.83 4.32
CA ALA A 22 1.84 7.03 4.57
C ALA A 22 2.13 5.52 4.57
N VAL A 23 2.82 5.01 3.55
CA VAL A 23 3.08 3.57 3.39
C VAL A 23 4.04 3.06 4.46
N LEU A 24 5.14 3.78 4.70
CA LEU A 24 6.14 3.35 5.69
C LEU A 24 5.62 3.52 7.12
N SER A 25 4.84 4.57 7.41
CA SER A 25 4.20 4.73 8.72
C SER A 25 3.14 3.65 8.98
N ALA A 26 2.40 3.23 7.96
CA ALA A 26 1.46 2.12 8.09
C ALA A 26 2.18 0.81 8.42
N ARG A 27 3.40 0.62 7.93
CA ARG A 27 4.19 -0.59 8.15
C ARG A 27 4.95 -0.59 9.48
N PHE A 28 5.64 0.50 9.79
CA PHE A 28 6.59 0.62 10.91
C PHE A 28 6.05 1.45 12.10
N GLY A 29 4.82 1.95 12.00
CA GLY A 29 4.17 2.78 13.01
C GLY A 29 4.32 4.28 12.71
N ALA A 30 3.34 5.07 13.18
CA ALA A 30 3.23 6.50 12.86
C ALA A 30 4.42 7.37 13.32
N ASP A 31 5.08 6.98 14.41
CA ASP A 31 6.22 7.73 14.97
C ASP A 31 7.59 7.31 14.41
N SER A 32 7.60 6.30 13.52
CA SER A 32 8.84 5.75 12.96
C SER A 32 9.36 6.54 11.76
N VAL A 33 8.51 7.35 11.13
CA VAL A 33 8.84 8.11 9.92
C VAL A 33 8.80 9.60 10.21
N PHE A 34 9.84 10.31 9.79
CA PHE A 34 9.90 11.76 9.87
C PHE A 34 9.97 12.37 8.47
N LEU A 35 8.96 13.16 8.12
CA LEU A 35 8.92 13.89 6.86
C LEU A 35 9.38 15.34 7.08
N ALA A 36 10.56 15.69 6.56
CA ALA A 36 11.32 16.91 6.84
C ALA A 36 10.54 18.24 6.71
N LYS A 37 9.44 18.26 5.95
CA LYS A 37 8.60 19.45 5.74
C LYS A 37 7.23 19.43 6.42
N LYS A 38 6.75 18.28 6.90
CA LYS A 38 5.51 18.16 7.69
C LYS A 38 5.72 18.68 9.12
N SER A 39 6.95 18.56 9.61
CA SER A 39 7.31 18.84 11.00
C SER A 39 7.74 20.30 11.27
N LEU A 40 7.59 21.20 10.28
CA LEU A 40 7.81 22.64 10.44
C LEU A 40 6.51 23.31 10.88
N ASP A 41 6.11 23.15 12.14
CA ASP A 41 4.96 23.92 12.65
C ASP A 41 5.27 25.42 12.63
N PRO A 42 4.29 26.28 12.32
CA PRO A 42 4.47 27.72 12.35
C PRO A 42 4.99 28.20 13.72
N GLY A 43 6.07 28.98 13.73
CA GLY A 43 6.56 29.71 14.91
C GLY A 43 7.69 29.06 15.72
N ARG A 44 8.10 27.81 15.45
CA ARG A 44 9.24 27.18 16.14
C ARG A 44 10.55 27.37 15.37
N ARG A 45 11.67 27.51 16.10
CA ARG A 45 13.03 27.40 15.54
C ARG A 45 13.38 25.92 15.29
N TYR A 46 12.70 25.29 14.35
CA TYR A 46 12.83 23.85 14.04
C TYR A 46 14.15 23.43 13.37
N ALA A 47 15.02 24.40 13.09
CA ALA A 47 16.23 24.15 12.31
C ALA A 47 17.19 23.16 12.98
N GLU A 48 17.35 23.26 14.29
CA GLU A 48 18.20 22.37 15.08
C GLU A 48 17.53 21.01 15.28
N ASP A 49 16.23 21.01 15.58
CA ASP A 49 15.44 19.79 15.80
C ASP A 49 15.45 18.87 14.58
N ILE A 50 15.32 19.42 13.37
CA ILE A 50 15.37 18.63 12.13
C ILE A 50 16.74 17.97 11.96
N ILE A 51 17.84 18.72 12.14
CA ILE A 51 19.19 18.15 12.01
C ILE A 51 19.46 17.11 13.10
N GLN A 52 18.94 17.31 14.32
CA GLN A 52 19.02 16.30 15.37
C GLN A 52 18.19 15.05 15.04
N ALA A 53 17.02 15.21 14.43
CA ALA A 53 16.21 14.09 13.97
C ALA A 53 16.95 13.29 12.88
N VAL A 54 17.56 13.96 11.90
CA VAL A 54 18.39 13.31 10.88
C VAL A 54 19.54 12.52 11.51
N ARG A 55 20.29 13.12 12.43
CA ARG A 55 21.45 12.46 13.06
C ARG A 55 21.09 11.23 13.90
N ARG A 56 19.81 11.08 14.25
CA ARG A 56 19.29 9.98 15.06
C ARG A 56 18.53 8.95 14.24
N CYS A 57 18.27 9.21 12.96
CA CYS A 57 17.59 8.24 12.11
C CYS A 57 18.55 7.12 11.72
N HIS A 58 18.00 5.92 11.53
CA HIS A 58 18.75 4.78 11.01
C HIS A 58 18.78 4.77 9.48
N VAL A 59 17.75 5.35 8.84
CA VAL A 59 17.62 5.44 7.38
C VAL A 59 17.30 6.86 6.96
N LEU A 60 18.01 7.39 5.97
CA LEU A 60 17.60 8.58 5.23
C LEU A 60 17.20 8.20 3.81
N LEU A 61 15.97 8.49 3.42
CA LEU A 61 15.47 8.39 2.05
C LEU A 61 15.61 9.76 1.37
N ALA A 62 16.52 9.86 0.39
CA ALA A 62 16.71 11.07 -0.40
C ALA A 62 15.88 10.99 -1.69
N LEU A 63 14.73 11.65 -1.72
CA LEU A 63 13.83 11.66 -2.87
C LEU A 63 14.37 12.58 -3.96
N ILE A 64 14.71 11.97 -5.10
CA ILE A 64 15.38 12.62 -6.23
C ILE A 64 14.49 12.46 -7.46
N ASP A 65 13.95 13.57 -7.92
CA ASP A 65 13.25 13.70 -9.20
C ASP A 65 14.15 14.32 -10.28
N GLU A 66 13.60 14.50 -11.49
CA GLU A 66 14.33 15.04 -12.64
C GLU A 66 14.80 16.50 -12.45
N HIS A 67 14.25 17.23 -11.48
CA HIS A 67 14.58 18.62 -11.20
C HIS A 67 15.46 18.77 -9.95
N TRP A 68 15.74 17.69 -9.22
CA TRP A 68 16.37 17.74 -7.91
C TRP A 68 17.75 18.39 -7.91
N LEU A 69 18.57 18.04 -8.92
CA LEU A 69 19.96 18.48 -9.05
C LEU A 69 20.06 19.96 -9.46
N ASP A 70 19.19 20.39 -10.38
CA ASP A 70 19.22 21.72 -10.99
C ASP A 70 18.15 22.66 -10.43
N ALA A 71 17.52 22.28 -9.30
CA ALA A 71 16.53 23.09 -8.63
C ALA A 71 17.09 24.49 -8.31
N PRO A 72 16.36 25.58 -8.62
CA PRO A 72 16.87 26.93 -8.43
C PRO A 72 16.98 27.32 -6.95
N ASP A 73 18.04 28.05 -6.59
CA ASP A 73 18.16 28.68 -5.28
C ASP A 73 17.20 29.87 -5.18
N VAL A 74 16.21 29.77 -4.29
CA VAL A 74 15.22 30.83 -4.02
C VAL A 74 15.88 32.14 -3.60
N ARG A 75 17.04 32.08 -2.93
CA ARG A 75 17.77 33.26 -2.43
C ARG A 75 18.76 33.82 -3.45
N ARG A 76 19.14 33.04 -4.46
CA ARG A 76 20.16 33.40 -5.45
C ARG A 76 19.74 32.97 -6.85
N PRO A 77 19.05 33.86 -7.59
CA PRO A 77 18.66 33.60 -8.97
C PRO A 77 19.84 33.14 -9.83
N GLY A 78 19.61 32.13 -10.68
CA GLY A 78 20.62 31.58 -11.59
C GLY A 78 21.64 30.64 -10.95
N ARG A 79 21.53 30.33 -9.64
CA ARG A 79 22.32 29.28 -8.98
C ARG A 79 21.44 28.10 -8.60
N ARG A 80 22.05 26.92 -8.49
CA ARG A 80 21.37 25.72 -7.99
C ARG A 80 21.28 25.78 -6.47
N ALA A 81 20.16 25.31 -5.93
CA ALA A 81 19.91 25.25 -4.50
C ALA A 81 20.96 24.37 -3.79
N LEU A 82 21.38 23.24 -4.38
CA LEU A 82 22.42 22.38 -3.80
C LEU A 82 23.77 23.08 -3.63
N ASP A 83 24.11 24.04 -4.49
CA ASP A 83 25.37 24.78 -4.36
C ASP A 83 25.35 25.75 -3.16
N ASN A 84 24.17 26.02 -2.59
CA ASN A 84 24.00 26.83 -1.39
C ASN A 84 24.21 25.98 -0.12
N PRO A 85 25.21 26.29 0.73
CA PRO A 85 25.40 25.58 2.02
C PRO A 85 24.22 25.73 2.99
N GLN A 86 23.30 26.67 2.74
CA GLN A 86 22.10 26.90 3.54
C GLN A 86 20.85 26.19 3.00
N ASP A 87 20.97 25.44 1.89
CA ASP A 87 19.87 24.61 1.38
C ASP A 87 19.57 23.47 2.34
N TRP A 88 18.30 23.32 2.70
CA TRP A 88 17.85 22.33 3.68
C TRP A 88 18.11 20.90 3.23
N VAL A 89 17.85 20.61 1.95
CA VAL A 89 18.06 19.29 1.38
C VAL A 89 19.52 18.88 1.50
N ARG A 90 20.43 19.77 1.11
CA ARG A 90 21.87 19.56 1.28
C ARG A 90 22.26 19.33 2.74
N ARG A 91 21.83 20.20 3.65
CA ARG A 91 22.22 20.14 5.06
C ARG A 91 21.75 18.86 5.75
N GLU A 92 20.56 18.38 5.41
CA GLU A 92 20.03 17.11 5.93
C GLU A 92 20.86 15.94 5.41
N ILE A 93 21.18 15.87 4.12
CA ILE A 93 22.00 14.78 3.58
C ILE A 93 23.42 14.81 4.17
N GLU A 94 24.05 15.99 4.28
CA GLU A 94 25.35 16.15 4.94
C GLU A 94 25.32 15.67 6.40
N ALA A 95 24.22 15.95 7.12
CA ALA A 95 24.07 15.51 8.50
C ALA A 95 23.92 13.98 8.61
N ALA A 96 23.23 13.33 7.67
CA ALA A 96 23.08 11.87 7.63
C ALA A 96 24.37 11.16 7.25
N LEU A 97 25.11 11.69 6.27
CA LEU A 97 26.44 11.20 5.88
C LEU A 97 27.38 11.24 7.10
N GLY A 98 27.37 12.35 7.84
CA GLY A 98 28.18 12.51 9.04
C GLY A 98 27.77 11.64 10.24
N SER A 99 26.54 11.13 10.29
CA SER A 99 26.05 10.26 11.38
C SER A 99 26.15 8.76 11.08
N GLY A 100 26.48 8.38 9.83
CA GLY A 100 26.54 6.98 9.40
C GLY A 100 25.16 6.32 9.25
N ALA A 101 24.11 7.12 9.01
CA ALA A 101 22.79 6.57 8.69
C ALA A 101 22.83 5.85 7.34
N LEU A 102 21.97 4.84 7.14
CA LEU A 102 21.80 4.21 5.83
C LEU A 102 21.11 5.20 4.89
N ILE A 103 21.83 5.69 3.88
CA ILE A 103 21.28 6.62 2.89
C ILE A 103 20.81 5.84 1.66
N VAL A 104 19.56 6.05 1.27
CA VAL A 104 18.99 5.47 0.06
C VAL A 104 18.53 6.60 -0.87
N PRO A 105 19.25 6.87 -1.96
CA PRO A 105 18.74 7.66 -3.07
C PRO A 105 17.47 6.99 -3.63
N LEU A 106 16.34 7.67 -3.57
CA LEU A 106 15.06 7.19 -4.07
C LEU A 106 14.68 7.98 -5.33
N PHE A 107 14.91 7.37 -6.49
CA PHE A 107 14.64 7.97 -7.78
C PHE A 107 13.15 7.94 -8.11
N ILE A 108 12.61 9.10 -8.46
CA ILE A 108 11.20 9.29 -8.79
C ILE A 108 11.03 9.23 -10.30
N GLY A 109 10.26 8.23 -10.75
CA GLY A 109 9.98 8.04 -12.17
C GLY A 109 11.17 7.51 -12.97
N ARG A 110 11.05 7.61 -14.30
CA ARG A 110 12.00 6.95 -15.23
C ARG A 110 13.19 7.78 -15.67
N ARG A 111 13.04 9.11 -15.63
CA ARG A 111 13.99 10.06 -16.24
C ARG A 111 15.22 10.36 -15.40
N VAL A 112 15.17 10.05 -14.11
CA VAL A 112 16.33 10.21 -13.23
C VAL A 112 17.30 9.07 -13.52
N GLU A 113 18.52 9.42 -13.90
CA GLU A 113 19.62 8.47 -14.06
C GLU A 113 20.56 8.53 -12.85
N GLN A 114 21.67 7.79 -12.92
CA GLN A 114 22.69 7.82 -11.87
C GLN A 114 23.18 9.26 -11.64
N LEU A 115 23.35 9.65 -10.37
CA LEU A 115 23.90 10.95 -10.02
C LEU A 115 25.36 11.05 -10.49
N ASP A 116 25.72 12.16 -11.13
CA ASP A 116 27.11 12.47 -11.46
C ASP A 116 27.79 13.14 -10.25
N PRO A 117 28.80 12.52 -9.63
CA PRO A 117 29.49 13.09 -8.46
C PRO A 117 30.11 14.45 -8.76
N ASN A 118 30.49 14.74 -10.02
CA ASN A 118 31.09 16.02 -10.41
C ASN A 118 30.06 17.16 -10.50
N ARG A 119 28.76 16.82 -10.60
CA ARG A 119 27.68 17.80 -10.59
C ARG A 119 27.17 18.08 -9.17
N LEU A 120 27.62 17.32 -8.17
CA LEU A 120 27.29 17.51 -6.77
C LEU A 120 28.32 18.40 -6.07
N PRO A 121 27.92 19.15 -5.02
CA PRO A 121 28.88 19.72 -4.10
C PRO A 121 29.80 18.63 -3.53
N THR A 122 31.07 18.95 -3.27
CA THR A 122 32.06 17.97 -2.77
C THR A 122 31.57 17.18 -1.55
N SER A 123 30.85 17.84 -0.63
CA SER A 123 30.28 17.23 0.58
C SER A 123 29.16 16.22 0.32
N LEU A 124 28.58 16.20 -0.88
CA LEU A 124 27.52 15.28 -1.29
C LEU A 124 27.99 14.27 -2.36
N SER A 125 29.26 14.34 -2.78
CA SER A 125 29.79 13.46 -3.84
C SER A 125 29.56 11.98 -3.57
N GLU A 126 29.71 11.56 -2.30
CA GLU A 126 29.46 10.20 -1.83
C GLU A 126 28.01 9.71 -2.10
N LEU A 127 27.02 10.61 -2.16
CA LEU A 127 25.63 10.25 -2.46
C LEU A 127 25.50 9.56 -3.84
N ALA A 128 26.37 9.90 -4.79
CA ALA A 128 26.39 9.28 -6.12
C ALA A 128 26.89 7.83 -6.13
N GLU A 129 27.57 7.40 -5.06
CA GLU A 129 28.09 6.04 -4.89
C GLU A 129 27.10 5.11 -4.17
N HIS A 130 26.05 5.67 -3.59
CA HIS A 130 25.01 4.91 -2.90
C HIS A 130 24.10 4.17 -3.88
N GLN A 131 23.75 2.92 -3.53
CA GLN A 131 22.76 2.15 -4.28
C GLN A 131 21.39 2.81 -4.21
N TYR A 132 20.82 3.12 -5.37
CA TYR A 132 19.50 3.74 -5.44
C TYR A 132 18.37 2.71 -5.39
N ALA A 133 17.18 3.18 -4.99
CA ALA A 133 15.91 2.53 -5.27
C ALA A 133 15.10 3.42 -6.22
N ARG A 134 14.09 2.85 -6.88
CA ARG A 134 13.22 3.58 -7.80
C ARG A 134 11.77 3.37 -7.42
N VAL A 135 10.98 4.42 -7.56
CA VAL A 135 9.52 4.38 -7.41
C VAL A 135 8.89 4.98 -8.66
N GLU A 136 8.05 4.19 -9.32
CA GLU A 136 7.23 4.66 -10.44
C GLU A 136 5.78 4.81 -10.00
N LEU A 137 5.09 5.86 -10.46
CA LEU A 137 3.76 6.19 -9.94
C LEU A 137 2.70 5.10 -10.19
N HIS A 138 2.83 4.35 -11.30
CA HIS A 138 1.91 3.27 -11.66
C HIS A 138 2.16 1.98 -10.87
N SER A 139 3.37 1.74 -10.37
CA SER A 139 3.77 0.56 -9.59
C SER A 139 4.19 0.90 -8.15
N LYS A 140 3.83 2.09 -7.68
CA LYS A 140 4.31 2.69 -6.42
C LYS A 140 4.14 1.77 -5.22
N ASP A 141 3.02 1.07 -5.12
CA ASP A 141 2.67 0.25 -3.97
C ASP A 141 3.61 -0.97 -3.87
N GLU A 142 3.90 -1.60 -5.00
CA GLU A 142 4.87 -2.70 -5.07
C GLU A 142 6.31 -2.22 -4.86
N ASP A 143 6.68 -1.08 -5.46
CA ASP A 143 8.02 -0.51 -5.32
C ASP A 143 8.33 -0.15 -3.85
N LEU A 144 7.36 0.45 -3.16
CA LEU A 144 7.48 0.79 -1.75
C LEU A 144 7.45 -0.44 -0.84
N ALA A 145 6.65 -1.48 -1.17
CA ALA A 145 6.69 -2.74 -0.45
C ALA A 145 8.08 -3.41 -0.55
N ARG A 146 8.63 -3.50 -1.77
CA ARG A 146 9.99 -4.02 -2.00
C ARG A 146 11.05 -3.17 -1.29
N LEU A 147 10.90 -1.86 -1.26
CA LEU A 147 11.78 -0.97 -0.51
C LEU A 147 11.72 -1.29 0.99
N GLY A 148 10.52 -1.39 1.57
CA GLY A 148 10.33 -1.75 2.97
C GLY A 148 10.99 -3.09 3.32
N ASP A 149 10.83 -4.12 2.49
CA ASP A 149 11.45 -5.43 2.69
C ASP A 149 12.98 -5.37 2.68
N ARG A 150 13.56 -4.53 1.83
CA ARG A 150 15.00 -4.29 1.80
C ARG A 150 15.48 -3.57 3.05
N LEU A 151 14.75 -2.54 3.49
CA LEU A 151 15.08 -1.77 4.69
C LEU A 151 15.06 -2.65 5.94
N VAL A 152 14.04 -3.51 6.10
CA VAL A 152 13.93 -4.47 7.22
C VAL A 152 15.13 -5.42 7.29
N ARG A 153 15.63 -5.90 6.15
CA ARG A 153 16.81 -6.78 6.12
C ARG A 153 18.10 -6.08 6.50
N GLN A 154 18.19 -4.77 6.27
CA GLN A 154 19.40 -3.98 6.49
C GLN A 154 19.42 -3.29 7.86
N VAL A 155 18.26 -2.99 8.43
CA VAL A 155 18.12 -2.19 9.65
C VAL A 155 17.35 -2.97 10.72
N PRO A 156 18.03 -3.50 11.75
CA PRO A 156 17.39 -4.29 12.81
C PRO A 156 16.29 -3.55 13.57
N GLU A 157 16.44 -2.23 13.77
CA GLU A 157 15.41 -1.43 14.45
C GLU A 157 14.10 -1.36 13.66
N LEU A 158 14.17 -1.30 12.32
CA LEU A 158 12.98 -1.40 11.46
C LEU A 158 12.36 -2.79 11.48
N ALA A 159 13.18 -3.84 11.57
CA ALA A 159 12.68 -5.21 11.68
C ALA A 159 11.85 -5.43 12.96
N LYS A 160 12.20 -4.76 14.07
CA LYS A 160 11.42 -4.84 15.32
C LYS A 160 10.05 -4.15 15.20
N LEU A 161 9.95 -3.14 14.35
CA LEU A 161 8.73 -2.37 14.13
C LEU A 161 7.84 -2.91 13.01
N ASP A 162 8.33 -3.87 12.22
CA ASP A 162 7.64 -4.37 11.05
C ASP A 162 6.35 -5.13 11.40
N SER A 163 5.19 -4.49 11.17
CA SER A 163 3.88 -5.12 11.35
C SER A 163 3.59 -6.23 10.33
N GLN A 164 4.30 -6.25 9.19
CA GLN A 164 4.13 -7.26 8.14
C GLN A 164 5.01 -8.50 8.35
N GLY A 165 6.05 -8.40 9.19
CA GLY A 165 7.01 -9.47 9.47
C GLY A 165 6.70 -10.29 10.74
N ARG A 166 5.62 -9.96 11.47
CA ARG A 166 5.19 -10.75 12.64
C ARG A 166 4.51 -12.02 12.12
N PRO A 167 5.08 -13.22 12.27
CA PRO A 167 4.32 -14.45 12.05
C PRO A 167 3.19 -14.42 13.07
N ASP A 168 1.93 -14.50 12.61
CA ASP A 168 0.69 -14.56 13.39
C ASP A 168 0.93 -14.62 14.90
N ALA A 169 1.14 -13.44 15.52
CA ALA A 169 0.75 -13.33 16.91
C ALA A 169 -0.77 -13.54 16.87
N PRO A 170 -1.35 -14.42 17.73
CA PRO A 170 -2.78 -14.57 17.76
C PRO A 170 -3.36 -13.17 17.92
N THR A 171 -4.06 -12.70 16.88
CA THR A 171 -4.81 -11.47 16.93
C THR A 171 -5.72 -11.61 18.13
N GLU A 172 -5.38 -10.92 19.22
CA GLU A 172 -6.33 -10.61 20.26
C GLU A 172 -7.33 -9.68 19.59
N SER A 173 -8.34 -10.32 18.99
CA SER A 173 -9.39 -9.65 18.27
C SER A 173 -10.09 -8.72 19.24
N ALA A 174 -10.18 -7.44 18.87
CA ALA A 174 -11.25 -6.58 19.34
C ALA A 174 -12.56 -7.39 19.26
N PRO A 175 -13.44 -7.30 20.27
CA PRO A 175 -14.41 -8.33 20.58
C PRO A 175 -15.22 -8.65 19.34
N GLU A 176 -14.89 -9.79 18.72
CA GLU A 176 -15.76 -10.35 17.72
C GLU A 176 -17.08 -10.62 18.41
N THR A 177 -18.16 -10.11 17.84
CA THR A 177 -19.52 -10.56 18.13
C THR A 177 -19.73 -11.99 17.60
N SER A 178 -18.73 -12.86 17.72
CA SER A 178 -18.80 -14.27 17.38
C SER A 178 -19.22 -15.03 18.64
N LEU A 179 -20.50 -15.39 18.69
CA LEU A 179 -20.98 -16.41 19.60
C LEU A 179 -20.26 -17.72 19.23
N ARG A 180 -19.30 -18.14 20.05
CA ARG A 180 -18.79 -19.52 20.00
C ARG A 180 -19.87 -20.45 20.51
N THR A 181 -20.39 -21.30 19.62
CA THR A 181 -21.19 -22.46 19.99
C THR A 181 -20.33 -23.68 19.68
N ASP A 182 -19.83 -24.36 20.72
CA ASP A 182 -18.71 -25.32 20.63
C ASP A 182 -18.93 -26.58 19.76
N HIS A 183 -20.07 -26.73 19.08
CA HIS A 183 -20.36 -27.91 18.24
C HIS A 183 -21.04 -27.60 16.90
N GLN A 184 -20.92 -26.38 16.36
CA GLN A 184 -21.52 -26.05 15.06
C GLN A 184 -20.51 -25.38 14.11
N SER A 185 -20.09 -26.10 13.07
CA SER A 185 -19.35 -25.55 11.93
C SER A 185 -20.32 -25.28 10.77
N GLY A 186 -20.33 -24.03 10.28
CA GLY A 186 -21.14 -23.61 9.12
C GLY A 186 -22.26 -22.63 9.50
N GLY A 187 -22.37 -21.54 8.74
CA GLY A 187 -23.36 -20.48 8.96
C GLY A 187 -23.52 -19.59 7.72
N ILE A 188 -24.64 -18.88 7.64
CA ILE A 188 -24.93 -17.93 6.56
C ILE A 188 -24.33 -16.58 6.95
N GLY A 189 -23.27 -16.16 6.26
CA GLY A 189 -22.67 -14.84 6.42
C GLY A 189 -23.10 -13.91 5.31
N GLN A 190 -23.43 -12.66 5.65
CA GLN A 190 -23.61 -11.61 4.66
C GLN A 190 -22.35 -10.75 4.60
N VAL A 191 -21.72 -10.63 3.43
CA VAL A 191 -20.62 -9.69 3.19
C VAL A 191 -21.19 -8.50 2.42
N GLY A 192 -20.97 -7.29 2.92
CA GLY A 192 -21.42 -6.07 2.25
C GLY A 192 -20.60 -5.78 0.98
N GLY A 193 -21.19 -6.04 -0.18
CA GLY A 193 -20.64 -5.68 -1.50
C GLY A 193 -20.88 -6.77 -2.56
N SER A 194 -21.69 -6.44 -3.58
CA SER A 194 -22.09 -7.13 -4.84
C SER A 194 -22.03 -8.67 -5.01
N VAL A 195 -21.79 -9.46 -3.98
CA VAL A 195 -21.77 -10.92 -4.01
C VAL A 195 -22.81 -11.37 -2.97
N GLY A 196 -23.88 -12.02 -3.44
CA GLY A 196 -25.02 -12.40 -2.61
C GLY A 196 -24.67 -13.40 -1.49
N SER A 197 -25.68 -13.74 -0.68
CA SER A 197 -25.55 -14.66 0.45
C SER A 197 -24.95 -15.99 0.02
N PHE A 198 -23.86 -16.41 0.67
CA PHE A 198 -23.29 -17.74 0.48
C PHE A 198 -23.58 -18.62 1.71
N VAL A 199 -23.83 -19.90 1.44
CA VAL A 199 -23.99 -20.94 2.47
C VAL A 199 -22.79 -21.85 2.35
N ASN A 200 -21.93 -21.85 3.35
CA ASN A 200 -20.83 -22.82 3.44
C ASN A 200 -21.31 -24.06 4.22
N GLU A 201 -20.78 -25.23 3.85
CA GLU A 201 -21.11 -26.59 4.30
C GLU A 201 -21.76 -26.67 5.70
N ALA A 202 -23.10 -26.61 5.72
CA ALA A 202 -23.88 -26.55 6.95
C ALA A 202 -24.19 -27.96 7.45
N HIS A 203 -23.61 -28.34 8.59
CA HIS A 203 -23.75 -29.67 9.16
C HIS A 203 -24.58 -29.69 10.47
N GLY A 204 -25.54 -28.77 10.62
CA GLY A 204 -26.41 -28.73 11.79
C GLY A 204 -27.84 -28.27 11.49
N PRO A 205 -28.81 -28.49 12.41
CA PRO A 205 -30.18 -28.05 12.24
C PRO A 205 -30.25 -26.52 12.13
N LEU A 206 -30.79 -26.01 11.02
CA LEU A 206 -30.94 -24.58 10.77
C LEU A 206 -32.34 -24.12 11.21
N HIS A 207 -32.39 -23.08 12.04
CA HIS A 207 -33.63 -22.38 12.37
C HIS A 207 -33.78 -21.14 11.50
N THR A 208 -34.75 -21.17 10.59
CA THR A 208 -35.02 -20.11 9.60
C THR A 208 -36.13 -19.15 10.03
N GLY A 209 -36.48 -19.14 11.32
CA GLY A 209 -37.63 -18.41 11.85
C GLY A 209 -38.97 -19.10 11.59
N SER A 210 -40.02 -18.62 12.26
CA SER A 210 -41.39 -19.08 12.09
C SER A 210 -42.08 -18.24 11.03
N GLY A 211 -42.03 -18.69 9.79
CA GLY A 211 -42.74 -18.13 8.64
C GLY A 211 -42.84 -19.17 7.54
N ASP A 212 -43.81 -19.02 6.64
CA ASP A 212 -44.02 -19.99 5.56
C ASP A 212 -42.82 -19.99 4.61
N GLN A 213 -42.16 -21.15 4.50
CA GLN A 213 -41.07 -21.35 3.56
C GLN A 213 -41.60 -21.85 2.22
N TYR A 214 -41.42 -21.05 1.18
CA TYR A 214 -41.73 -21.45 -0.19
C TYR A 214 -40.48 -22.01 -0.88
N HIS A 215 -40.18 -23.29 -0.63
CA HIS A 215 -39.11 -24.05 -1.30
C HIS A 215 -39.64 -24.77 -2.56
N GLY A 216 -40.09 -24.01 -3.56
CA GLY A 216 -40.43 -24.54 -4.88
C GLY A 216 -39.36 -24.15 -5.91
N PRO A 217 -38.82 -25.09 -6.72
CA PRO A 217 -37.91 -24.73 -7.80
C PRO A 217 -38.68 -23.91 -8.86
N ARG A 218 -38.23 -22.68 -9.11
CA ARG A 218 -38.75 -21.88 -10.23
C ARG A 218 -37.94 -22.24 -11.48
N ILE A 219 -38.59 -22.96 -12.40
CA ILE A 219 -38.01 -23.30 -13.71
C ILE A 219 -38.82 -22.55 -14.76
N THR A 220 -38.16 -21.71 -15.57
CA THR A 220 -38.79 -20.96 -16.66
C THR A 220 -38.11 -21.28 -17.99
N GLY A 221 -38.90 -21.71 -18.98
CA GLY A 221 -38.46 -22.01 -20.34
C GLY A 221 -39.48 -22.89 -21.07
N ASP A 222 -39.64 -22.70 -22.38
CA ASP A 222 -40.56 -23.53 -23.17
C ASP A 222 -40.03 -24.97 -23.28
N GLY A 223 -40.82 -25.93 -22.79
CA GLY A 223 -40.54 -27.38 -22.88
C GLY A 223 -39.94 -28.03 -21.62
N THR A 224 -39.93 -27.36 -20.47
CA THR A 224 -39.46 -27.99 -19.22
C THR A 224 -40.57 -28.77 -18.50
N ASN A 225 -40.30 -30.04 -18.19
CA ASN A 225 -41.11 -30.86 -17.26
C ASN A 225 -40.37 -31.01 -15.94
N TYR A 226 -41.08 -30.80 -14.83
CA TYR A 226 -40.59 -31.04 -13.47
C TYR A 226 -41.38 -32.19 -12.85
N ILE A 227 -40.70 -33.22 -12.37
CA ILE A 227 -41.30 -34.37 -11.69
C ILE A 227 -40.60 -34.51 -10.34
N SER A 228 -41.37 -34.44 -9.24
CA SER A 228 -40.87 -34.68 -7.88
C SER A 228 -41.49 -35.96 -7.32
N GLY A 229 -40.67 -36.96 -7.01
CA GLY A 229 -41.06 -38.27 -6.46
C GLY A 229 -40.34 -39.44 -7.16
N ASP A 230 -40.44 -40.65 -6.59
CA ASP A 230 -39.88 -41.87 -7.19
C ASP A 230 -40.63 -42.25 -8.46
N ASN A 231 -39.91 -42.33 -9.57
CA ASN A 231 -40.47 -42.62 -10.89
C ASN A 231 -40.27 -44.09 -11.25
N SER A 232 -41.35 -44.87 -11.23
CA SER A 232 -41.37 -46.29 -11.61
C SER A 232 -42.19 -46.56 -12.88
N GLY A 233 -41.99 -45.73 -13.92
CA GLY A 233 -42.57 -45.92 -15.24
C GLY A 233 -41.64 -45.48 -16.37
N GLU A 234 -41.84 -46.04 -17.57
CA GLU A 234 -41.03 -45.71 -18.75
C GLU A 234 -41.46 -44.36 -19.36
N ILE A 235 -40.49 -43.46 -19.56
CA ILE A 235 -40.73 -42.09 -20.05
C ILE A 235 -40.89 -42.11 -21.58
N ARG A 236 -42.09 -41.76 -22.10
CA ARG A 236 -42.29 -41.51 -23.54
C ARG A 236 -42.45 -40.01 -23.80
N GLN A 237 -41.46 -39.39 -24.44
CA GLN A 237 -41.54 -38.00 -24.91
C GLN A 237 -41.96 -37.96 -26.38
N ARG A 238 -42.99 -37.19 -26.71
CA ARG A 238 -43.38 -36.89 -28.10
C ARG A 238 -43.12 -35.40 -28.35
N PHE A 239 -42.10 -35.09 -29.15
CA PHE A 239 -41.79 -33.71 -29.51
C PHE A 239 -42.78 -33.21 -30.57
N GLY A 240 -43.54 -32.17 -30.25
CA GLY A 240 -44.30 -31.41 -31.24
C GLY A 240 -43.37 -30.65 -32.19
N SER A 241 -43.80 -30.46 -33.44
CA SER A 241 -43.00 -29.82 -34.49
C SER A 241 -42.60 -28.38 -34.14
N ARG A 242 -41.30 -28.07 -34.30
CA ARG A 242 -40.71 -26.73 -34.13
C ARG A 242 -41.47 -25.69 -34.98
N ARG A 243 -41.86 -24.57 -34.37
CA ARG A 243 -42.21 -23.35 -35.11
C ARG A 243 -40.92 -22.68 -35.59
N PRO A 244 -40.83 -22.22 -36.86
CA PRO A 244 -39.62 -21.54 -37.34
C PRO A 244 -39.46 -20.17 -36.67
N ARG A 245 -38.21 -19.80 -36.39
CA ARG A 245 -37.80 -18.44 -36.02
C ARG A 245 -38.15 -17.49 -37.17
N ARG A 246 -38.79 -16.37 -36.85
CA ARG A 246 -38.77 -15.20 -37.74
C ARG A 246 -37.44 -14.50 -37.50
N ASP A 247 -36.57 -14.59 -38.50
CA ASP A 247 -35.39 -13.74 -38.64
C ASP A 247 -35.82 -12.30 -38.91
N ASP A 248 -34.98 -11.39 -38.38
CA ASP A 248 -34.62 -10.04 -38.83
C ASP A 248 -35.62 -9.19 -39.63
N GLU A 249 -35.89 -7.98 -39.13
CA GLU A 249 -35.83 -6.76 -39.96
C GLU A 249 -35.85 -5.48 -39.10
N GLN A 250 -34.72 -4.75 -39.20
CA GLN A 250 -34.50 -3.30 -39.08
C GLN A 250 -34.57 -2.62 -37.71
#